data_AF-A0A359BI00-F1
#
_entry.id   AF-A0A359BI00-F1
#
_cell.length_a   1.000
_cell.length_b   1.000
_cell.length_c   1.000
_cell.angle_alpha   90.00
_cell.angle_beta   90.00
_cell.angle_gamma   90.00
#
_symmetry.space_group_name_H-M   'P 1'
#
loop_
_entity.id
_entity.type
_entity.pdbx_description
1 polymer ?
#
loop_
_entity_poly.entity_id
_entity_poly.type
_entity_poly.pdbx_seq_one_letter_code
_entity_poly.pdbx_strand_id
1 'polypeptide(L)' 'ARTNVLIRIDESTYDPEKSPMGEDHPMVWWHQVGEGRVLYSALGHTTATYDEPEFKIFIRNSILWLVGKS' A
#
# COMPACT_ATOMS: atom_id res chain seq x y z
N ALA A 1 -17.87 -1.02 -1.35
CA ALA A 1 -17.05 -1.33 -2.54
C ALA A 1 -16.13 -2.49 -2.19
N ARG A 2 -15.79 -3.37 -3.14
CA ARG A 2 -14.82 -4.46 -2.90
C ARG A 2 -13.42 -3.87 -2.79
N THR A 3 -12.75 -4.10 -1.66
CA THR A 3 -11.35 -3.70 -1.44
C THR A 3 -10.41 -4.81 -1.89
N ASN A 4 -9.35 -4.43 -2.61
CA ASN A 4 -8.32 -5.33 -3.10
C ASN A 4 -7.01 -4.98 -2.38
N VAL A 5 -6.56 -5.88 -1.51
CA VAL A 5 -5.30 -5.73 -0.77
C VAL A 5 -4.12 -6.15 -1.65
N LEU A 6 -3.09 -5.31 -1.71
CA LEU A 6 -1.86 -5.53 -2.47
C LEU A 6 -0.69 -5.92 -1.58
N ILE A 7 -0.57 -5.30 -0.40
CA ILE A 7 0.54 -5.54 0.54
C ILE A 7 -0.03 -5.75 1.94
N ARG A 8 0.49 -6.78 2.62
CA ARG A 8 0.25 -7.07 4.04
C ARG A 8 1.55 -7.05 4.82
N ILE A 9 1.47 -6.71 6.10
CA ILE A 9 2.54 -6.97 7.04
C ILE A 9 2.47 -8.43 7.47
N ASP A 10 3.64 -9.08 7.54
CA ASP A 10 3.80 -10.39 8.16
C ASP A 10 4.15 -10.22 9.64
N GLU A 11 3.13 -10.19 10.51
CA GLU A 11 3.30 -10.08 11.96
C GLU A 11 3.94 -11.32 12.60
N SER A 12 4.16 -12.41 11.86
CA SER A 12 4.94 -13.54 12.39
C SER A 12 6.45 -13.25 12.48
N THR A 13 6.90 -12.18 11.83
CA THR A 13 8.33 -11.83 11.72
C THR A 13 8.81 -10.85 12.78
N TYR A 14 7.93 -10.31 13.62
CA TYR A 14 8.27 -9.35 14.68
C TYR A 14 7.23 -9.36 15.81
N ASP A 15 7.48 -8.62 16.90
CA ASP A 15 6.50 -8.40 17.97
C ASP A 15 5.65 -7.13 17.67
N PRO A 16 4.35 -7.25 17.34
CA PRO A 16 3.48 -6.12 17.05
C PRO A 16 3.03 -5.32 18.28
N GLU A 17 3.54 -5.65 19.47
CA GLU A 17 3.27 -4.99 20.74
C GLU A 17 1.76 -4.80 21.02
N LYS A 18 1.30 -3.55 21.14
CA LYS A 18 -0.01 -3.18 21.70
C LYS A 18 -1.17 -3.27 20.71
N SER A 19 -0.91 -3.48 19.42
CA SER A 19 -1.96 -3.45 18.40
C SER A 19 -1.68 -4.44 17.27
N PRO A 20 -1.64 -5.76 17.56
CA PRO A 20 -1.58 -6.77 16.53
C PRO A 20 -2.84 -6.72 15.66
N MET A 21 -2.66 -6.85 14.36
CA MET A 21 -3.76 -7.11 13.42
C MET A 21 -3.78 -8.57 12.95
N GLY A 22 -2.79 -9.37 13.31
CA GLY A 22 -2.67 -10.78 12.94
C GLY A 22 -2.40 -10.96 11.45
N GLU A 23 -2.95 -12.03 10.87
CA GLU A 23 -2.66 -12.43 9.48
C GLU A 23 -3.16 -11.43 8.42
N ASP A 24 -4.11 -10.56 8.76
CA ASP A 24 -4.68 -9.58 7.84
C ASP A 24 -4.36 -8.15 8.28
N HIS A 25 -3.07 -7.78 8.16
CA HIS A 25 -2.58 -6.43 8.35
C HIS A 25 -2.36 -5.71 7.00
N PRO A 26 -3.38 -5.09 6.37
CA PRO A 26 -3.23 -4.45 5.07
C PRO A 26 -2.49 -3.11 5.15
N MET A 27 -1.44 -2.93 4.34
CA MET A 27 -0.73 -1.65 4.20
C MET A 27 -1.06 -0.91 2.91
N VAL A 28 -1.28 -1.64 1.83
CA VAL A 28 -1.57 -1.07 0.52
C VAL A 28 -2.76 -1.78 -0.07
N TRP A 29 -3.75 -1.01 -0.49
CA TRP A 29 -4.99 -1.53 -1.06
C TRP A 29 -5.63 -0.53 -2.00
N TRP A 30 -6.59 -1.00 -2.80
CA TRP A 30 -7.37 -0.15 -3.67
C TRP A 30 -8.82 -0.61 -3.78
N HIS A 31 -9.72 0.31 -4.14
CA HIS A 31 -11.08 0.00 -4.58
C HIS A 31 -11.58 1.04 -5.58
N GLN A 32 -12.71 0.74 -6.24
CA GLN A 32 -13.39 1.71 -7.09
C GLN A 32 -14.24 2.68 -6.26
N VAL A 33 -14.35 3.92 -6.74
CA VAL A 33 -15.29 4.94 -6.26
C VAL A 33 -15.90 5.60 -7.49
N GLY A 34 -17.15 5.24 -7.79
CA GLY A 34 -17.75 5.53 -9.09
C GLY A 34 -16.90 4.93 -10.23
N GLU A 35 -16.62 5.74 -11.25
CA GLU A 35 -15.74 5.37 -12.37
C GLU A 35 -14.23 5.49 -12.02
N GLY A 36 -13.91 6.06 -10.86
CA GLY A 36 -12.54 6.28 -10.41
C GLY A 36 -11.97 5.10 -9.63
N ARG A 37 -10.64 5.14 -9.47
CA ARG A 37 -9.89 4.24 -8.58
C ARG A 37 -9.31 5.05 -7.43
N VAL A 38 -9.35 4.48 -6.22
CA VAL A 38 -8.65 5.00 -5.04
C VAL A 38 -7.64 3.95 -4.61
N LEU A 39 -6.39 4.37 -4.44
CA LEU A 39 -5.31 3.56 -3.89
C LEU A 39 -4.82 4.23 -2.61
N TYR A 40 -4.72 3.44 -1.55
CA TYR A 40 -4.15 3.84 -0.27
C TYR A 40 -2.83 3.11 -0.06
N SER A 41 -1.85 3.80 0.53
CA SER A 41 -0.59 3.22 0.96
C SER A 41 -0.19 3.81 2.32
N ALA A 42 0.10 2.93 3.28
CA ALA A 42 0.67 3.28 4.58
C ALA A 42 2.22 3.34 4.58
N LEU A 43 2.85 3.10 3.43
CA LEU A 43 4.31 3.16 3.28
C LEU A 43 4.83 4.60 3.27
N GLY A 44 6.14 4.78 3.49
CA GLY A 44 6.80 6.09 3.35
C GLY A 44 6.83 6.93 4.63
N HIS A 45 6.93 6.30 5.80
CA HIS A 45 7.01 7.00 7.09
C HIS A 45 8.27 7.88 7.21
N THR A 46 9.39 7.47 6.61
CA THR A 46 10.66 8.21 6.67
C THR A 46 11.00 8.85 5.33
N THR A 47 11.80 9.93 5.37
CA THR A 47 12.29 10.59 4.15
C THR A 47 13.16 9.67 3.31
N ALA A 48 14.01 8.86 3.95
CA ALA A 48 14.88 7.89 3.28
C ALA A 48 14.10 6.88 2.42
N THR A 49 12.87 6.50 2.81
CA THR A 49 12.03 5.63 1.98
C THR A 49 11.78 6.21 0.59
N TYR A 50 11.74 7.54 0.44
CA TYR A 50 11.56 8.20 -0.86
C TYR A 50 12.81 8.20 -1.72
N ASP A 51 13.97 7.81 -1.18
CA ASP A 51 15.20 7.64 -1.95
C ASP A 51 15.34 6.22 -2.53
N GLU A 52 14.66 5.23 -1.95
CA GLU A 52 14.69 3.83 -2.38
C GLU A 52 14.16 3.68 -3.82
N PRO A 53 14.92 3.04 -4.74
CA PRO A 53 14.52 2.87 -6.14
C PRO A 53 13.15 2.17 -6.29
N GLU A 54 12.90 1.14 -5.49
CA GLU A 54 11.69 0.33 -5.51
C GLU A 54 10.48 1.17 -5.09
N PHE A 55 10.64 2.05 -4.10
CA PHE A 55 9.55 2.91 -3.65
C PHE A 55 9.22 3.99 -4.69
N LYS A 56 10.23 4.54 -5.37
CA LYS A 56 10.02 5.45 -6.52
C LYS A 56 9.25 4.76 -7.65
N ILE A 57 9.61 3.52 -7.96
CA ILE A 57 8.91 2.70 -8.97
C ILE A 57 7.46 2.43 -8.54
N PHE A 58 7.24 2.07 -7.26
CA PHE A 58 5.92 1.88 -6.68
C PHE A 58 5.03 3.12 -6.86
N ILE A 59 5.48 4.30 -6.40
CA ILE A 59 4.72 5.54 -6.53
C ILE A 59 4.42 5.84 -8.00
N ARG A 60 5.43 5.77 -8.88
CA ARG A 60 5.26 6.03 -10.31
C ARG A 60 4.20 5.12 -10.93
N ASN A 61 4.28 3.82 -10.67
CA ASN A 61 3.37 2.85 -11.25
C ASN A 61 1.96 2.98 -10.65
N SER A 62 1.83 3.26 -9.35
CA SER A 62 0.54 3.55 -8.72
C SER A 62 -0.14 4.76 -9.38
N ILE A 63 0.60 5.85 -9.63
CA ILE A 63 0.05 7.04 -10.29
C ILE A 63 -0.38 6.71 -11.73
N LEU A 64 0.48 6.06 -12.52
CA LEU A 64 0.16 5.70 -13.90
C LEU A 64 -1.08 4.80 -13.97
N TRP A 65 -1.17 3.82 -13.09
CA TRP A 65 -2.33 2.94 -13.01
C TRP A 65 -3.60 3.68 -12.58
N LEU A 66 -3.53 4.60 -11.60
CA LEU A 66 -4.68 5.41 -11.19
C LEU A 66 -5.24 6.25 -12.36
N VAL A 67 -4.35 6.79 -13.21
CA VAL A 67 -4.75 7.62 -14.36
C VAL A 67 -4.97 6.83 -15.67
N GLY A 68 -4.92 5.50 -15.63
CA GLY A 68 -5.20 4.64 -16.79
C GLY A 68 -4.11 4.66 -17.87
N LYS A 69 -2.86 4.87 -17.47
CA LYS A 69 -1.66 4.88 -18.34
C LYS A 69 -0.70 3.71 -18.07
N SER A 70 -1.22 2.62 -17.49
CA SER A 70 -0.51 1.37 -17.23
C SER A 70 -0.72 0.37 -18.35
#